data_AF-D8EWU4-F1
#
_entry.id   AF-D8EWU4-F1
#
_cell.length_a   1.000
_cell.length_b   1.000
_cell.length_c   1.000
_cell.angle_alpha   90.00
_cell.angle_beta   90.00
_cell.angle_gamma   90.00
#
_symmetry.space_group_name_H-M   'P 1'
#
loop_
_entity.id
_entity.type
_entity.pdbx_description
1 polymer ?
#
loop_
_entity_poly.entity_id
_entity_poly.type
_entity_poly.pdbx_seq_one_letter_code
_entity_poly.pdbx_strand_id
1 'polypeptide(L)' 'MSSLNTREKPSESVLVVGLGQVCVDYVGRVPHYPPEDSKMELEGRFTSCGGPAATALAALSRWEFRPRF' A
#
# COMPACT_ATOMS: atom_id res chain seq x y z
N MET A 1 21.14 -47.84 9.77
CA MET A 1 21.45 -46.40 9.79
C MET A 1 21.45 -45.87 8.37
N SER A 2 20.36 -45.23 7.93
CA SER A 2 20.39 -44.26 6.83
C SER A 2 19.21 -43.33 7.01
N SER A 3 19.52 -42.05 7.20
CA SER A 3 18.64 -40.97 7.63
C SER A 3 17.29 -40.94 6.93
N LEU A 4 16.25 -40.78 7.74
CA LEU A 4 14.92 -40.38 7.32
C LEU A 4 15.04 -39.09 6.49
N ASN A 5 14.54 -39.17 5.26
CA ASN A 5 14.35 -38.05 4.35
C ASN A 5 13.29 -37.11 4.95
N THR A 6 13.73 -36.10 5.70
CA THR A 6 12.89 -34.99 6.15
C THR A 6 12.50 -34.17 4.93
N ARG A 7 11.45 -34.59 4.22
CA ARG A 7 10.73 -33.71 3.30
C ARG A 7 10.18 -32.56 4.14
N GLU A 8 10.78 -31.39 4.03
CA GLU A 8 10.21 -30.16 4.57
C GLU A 8 8.78 -30.03 4.04
N LYS A 9 7.80 -29.92 4.94
CA LYS A 9 6.42 -29.62 4.56
C LYS A 9 6.43 -28.29 3.80
N PRO A 10 5.71 -28.16 2.67
CA PRO A 10 5.43 -26.84 2.12
C PRO A 10 4.80 -26.02 3.25
N SER A 11 5.45 -24.93 3.65
CA SER A 11 4.88 -24.01 4.64
C SER A 11 3.49 -23.61 4.16
N GLU A 12 2.48 -23.69 5.03
CA GLU A 12 1.15 -23.17 4.71
C GLU A 12 1.29 -21.76 4.14
N SER A 13 0.59 -21.48 3.04
CA SER A 13 0.59 -20.16 2.41
C SER A 13 0.20 -19.12 3.45
N VAL A 14 1.08 -18.17 3.75
CA VAL A 14 0.80 -17.09 4.71
C VAL A 14 -0.37 -16.25 4.17
N LEU A 15 -1.49 -16.24 4.90
CA LEU A 15 -2.61 -15.36 4.62
C LEU A 15 -2.34 -14.01 5.29
N VAL A 16 -2.28 -12.94 4.49
CA VAL A 16 -2.21 -11.57 4.99
C VAL A 16 -3.57 -10.90 4.82
N VAL A 17 -4.13 -10.40 5.92
CA VAL A 17 -5.36 -9.60 5.93
C VAL A 17 -5.02 -8.20 6.41
N GLY A 18 -5.38 -7.18 5.65
CA GLY A 18 -5.20 -5.78 6.04
C GLY A 18 -6.52 -5.16 6.47
N LEU A 19 -6.56 -4.66 7.71
CA LEU A 19 -7.69 -3.89 8.23
C LEU A 19 -7.23 -2.46 8.49
N GLY A 20 -7.90 -1.47 7.89
CA GLY A 20 -7.61 -0.08 8.17
C GLY A 20 -8.08 0.86 7.07
N GLN A 21 -7.38 1.99 6.94
CA GLN A 21 -7.76 3.04 6.00
C GLN A 21 -7.32 2.71 4.56
N VAL A 22 -8.24 2.98 3.63
CA VAL A 22 -8.00 3.21 2.21
C VAL A 22 -8.47 4.62 1.90
N CYS A 23 -7.66 5.40 1.19
CA CYS A 23 -8.06 6.74 0.76
C CYS A 23 -7.66 7.01 -0.67
N VAL A 24 -8.37 7.96 -1.27
CA VAL A 24 -7.99 8.59 -2.54
C VAL A 24 -7.22 9.85 -2.19
N ASP A 25 -5.96 9.88 -2.60
CA ASP A 25 -5.07 11.02 -2.37
C ASP A 25 -5.20 11.98 -3.56
N TYR A 26 -5.70 13.18 -3.29
CA TYR A 26 -5.73 14.28 -4.24
C TYR A 26 -4.58 15.24 -3.93
N VAL A 27 -3.55 15.23 -4.78
CA VAL A 27 -2.35 16.06 -4.59
C VAL A 27 -2.34 17.16 -5.64
N GLY A 28 -2.44 18.41 -5.19
CA GLY A 28 -2.28 19.60 -6.02
C GLY A 28 -0.89 20.20 -5.87
N ARG A 29 -0.23 20.53 -6.98
CA ARG A 29 1.04 21.28 -6.96
C ARG A 29 0.75 22.78 -7.00
N VAL A 30 1.39 23.53 -6.12
CA VAL A 30 1.31 25.00 -6.03
C VAL A 30 2.72 25.58 -5.86
N PRO A 31 2.98 26.81 -6.32
CA PRO A 31 4.31 27.43 -6.21
C PRO A 31 4.70 27.76 -4.75
N HIS A 32 3.72 27.99 -3.89
CA HIS A 32 3.89 28.23 -2.46
C HIS A 32 2.60 27.91 -1.69
N TYR A 33 2.69 27.81 -0.37
CA TYR A 33 1.51 27.65 0.48
C TYR A 33 0.61 28.90 0.37
N PRO A 34 -0.72 28.75 0.23
CA PRO A 34 -1.61 29.90 0.10
C PRO A 34 -1.69 30.69 1.43
N PRO A 35 -1.73 32.03 1.37
CA PRO A 35 -2.16 32.84 2.50
C PRO A 35 -3.54 32.42 3.02
N GLU A 36 -3.83 32.74 4.28
CA GLU A 36 -5.14 32.51 4.89
C GLU A 36 -6.26 33.16 4.05
N ASP A 37 -7.38 32.44 3.91
CA ASP A 37 -8.58 32.85 3.16
C ASP A 37 -8.34 33.25 1.69
N SER A 38 -7.25 32.75 1.09
CA SER A 38 -6.95 32.98 -0.32
C SER A 38 -7.19 31.74 -1.19
N LYS A 39 -7.48 31.97 -2.47
CA LYS A 39 -7.57 30.93 -3.50
C LYS A 39 -6.39 31.07 -4.44
N MET A 40 -5.91 29.94 -4.94
CA MET A 40 -4.83 29.87 -5.92
C MET A 40 -5.11 28.74 -6.91
N GLU A 41 -4.72 28.95 -8.16
CA GLU A 41 -4.78 27.91 -9.19
C GLU A 41 -3.72 26.83 -8.95
N LEU A 42 -4.07 25.57 -9.23
CA LEU A 42 -3.13 24.46 -9.19
C LEU A 42 -2.29 24.45 -10.47
N GLU A 43 -0.98 24.28 -10.34
CA GLU A 43 -0.09 24.06 -11.49
C GLU A 43 -0.21 22.64 -12.07
N GLY A 44 -0.75 21.73 -11.27
CA GLY A 44 -0.94 20.34 -11.65
C GLY A 44 -1.68 19.58 -10.56
N ARG A 45 -2.30 18.46 -10.95
CA ARG A 45 -3.03 17.57 -10.05
C ARG A 45 -2.66 16.11 -10.31
N PHE A 46 -2.45 15.36 -9.24
CA PHE A 46 -2.25 13.92 -9.27
C PHE A 46 -3.30 13.26 -8.38
N THR A 47 -3.84 12.14 -8.85
CA THR A 47 -4.73 11.29 -8.06
C THR A 47 -4.04 9.95 -7.85
N SER A 48 -3.91 9.53 -6.60
CA SER A 48 -3.32 8.24 -6.22
C SER A 48 -4.16 7.54 -5.17
N CYS A 49 -3.84 6.28 -4.91
CA CYS A 49 -4.37 5.53 -3.77
C CYS A 49 -3.38 5.63 -2.61
N GLY A 50 -3.91 5.85 -1.42
CA GLY A 50 -3.14 5.91 -0.18
C GLY A 50 -3.86 5.22 0.97
N GLY A 51 -3.44 5.57 2.19
CA GLY A 51 -3.94 4.98 3.41
C GLY A 51 -2.99 3.87 3.90
N PRO A 52 -2.67 3.82 5.21
CA PRO A 52 -1.67 2.90 5.73
C PRO A 52 -1.93 1.42 5.38
N ALA A 53 -3.18 0.96 5.48
CA ALA A 53 -3.53 -0.44 5.18
C ALA A 53 -3.45 -0.72 3.68
N ALA A 54 -4.01 0.16 2.84
CA ALA A 54 -3.95 0.02 1.39
C ALA A 54 -2.50 -0.02 0.87
N THR A 55 -1.65 0.90 1.36
CA THR A 55 -0.24 0.99 0.98
C THR A 55 0.53 -0.28 1.36
N ALA A 56 0.32 -0.81 2.58
CA ALA A 56 0.95 -2.03 3.03
C ALA A 56 0.55 -3.23 2.14
N LEU A 57 -0.75 -3.41 1.86
CA LEU A 57 -1.21 -4.52 1.02
C LEU A 57 -0.77 -4.37 -0.46
N ALA A 58 -0.71 -3.15 -0.99
CA ALA A 58 -0.20 -2.89 -2.33
C ALA A 58 1.29 -3.22 -2.44
N ALA A 59 2.09 -2.93 -1.41
CA ALA A 59 3.50 -3.32 -1.36
C ALA A 59 3.67 -4.85 -1.33
N LEU A 60 2.90 -5.54 -0.48
CA LEU A 60 2.91 -7.00 -0.40
C LEU A 60 2.52 -7.68 -1.72
N SER A 61 1.54 -7.12 -2.42
CA SER A 61 1.13 -7.63 -3.74
C SER A 61 2.26 -7.57 -4.78
N ARG A 62 3.20 -6.61 -4.67
CA ARG A 62 4.38 -6.52 -5.54
C ARG A 62 5.47 -7.54 -5.19
N TRP A 63 5.40 -8.15 -4.00
CA TRP A 63 6.29 -9.22 -3.57
C TRP A 63 5.65 -10.60 -3.72
N GLU A 64 4.70 -10.74 -4.66
CA GLU A 64 4.02 -12.01 -4.98
C GLU A 64 3.17 -12.60 -3.84
N PHE A 65 2.88 -11.83 -2.78
CA PHE A 65 1.84 -12.19 -1.81
C PHE A 65 0.45 -11.92 -2.38
N ARG A 66 -0.56 -12.61 -1.84
CA ARG A 66 -1.98 -12.42 -2.20
C ARG A 66 -2.77 -11.91 -1.00
N PRO A 67 -2.55 -10.65 -0.58
CA PRO A 67 -3.23 -10.11 0.58
C PRO A 67 -4.73 -9.90 0.31
N ARG A 68 -5.53 -9.90 1.36
CA ARG A 68 -6.95 -9.51 1.32
C ARG A 68 -7.17 -8.27 2.16
N PHE A 69 -8.00 -7.37 1.64
CA PHE A 69 -8.49 -6.20 2.36
C PHE A 69 -9.85 -6.52 2.96
#